data_AF-U5EDD6-F1
#
_entry.id   AF-U5EDD6-F1
#
_cell.length_a   1.000
_cell.length_b   1.000
_cell.length_c   1.000
_cell.angle_alpha   90.00
_cell.angle_beta   90.00
_cell.angle_gamma   90.00
#
_symmetry.space_group_name_H-M   'P 1'
#
loop_
_entity.id
_entity.type
_entity.pdbx_description
1 polymer ?
#
loop_
_entity_poly.entity_id
_entity_poly.type
_entity_poly.pdbx_seq_one_letter_code
_entity_poly.pdbx_strand_id
1 'polypeptide(L)'
;MRICLIAAALLAAPVLSACGSDEPAAVTQAELSKSLQDKGLSNPALADCAAQVFLDSGMSQDGLRVMVSNSQTGDPAELLGEQDAAKVSAAQSKIAQDCVRLGG
;
A
#
# COMPACT_ATOMS: atom_id res chain seq x y z
N MET A 1 5.12 49.27 4.58
CA MET A 1 6.28 48.54 4.05
C MET A 1 6.95 47.75 5.17
N ARG A 2 6.89 46.41 5.09
CA ARG A 2 7.93 45.45 5.50
C ARG A 2 7.41 44.05 5.12
N ILE A 3 7.71 43.73 3.87
CA ILE A 3 7.46 42.46 3.21
C ILE A 3 8.55 41.51 3.69
N CYS A 4 8.18 40.44 4.39
CA CYS A 4 9.05 39.27 4.55
C CYS A 4 8.55 38.18 3.60
N LEU A 5 9.19 38.11 2.45
CA LEU A 5 9.13 36.98 1.53
C LEU A 5 9.94 35.84 2.13
N ILE A 6 9.31 34.69 2.37
CA ILE A 6 10.00 33.40 2.28
C ILE A 6 9.11 32.48 1.45
N ALA A 7 9.60 32.19 0.25
CA ALA A 7 9.13 31.12 -0.61
C ALA A 7 9.84 29.82 -0.20
N ALA A 8 9.06 28.79 0.11
CA ALA A 8 9.41 27.37 0.02
C ALA A 8 8.06 26.65 -0.16
N ALA A 9 7.67 26.37 -1.40
CA ALA A 9 7.90 25.08 -2.03
C ALA A 9 6.98 23.96 -1.46
N LEU A 10 5.94 23.67 -2.26
CA LEU A 10 5.45 22.33 -2.61
C LEU A 10 4.76 21.47 -1.54
N LEU A 11 3.43 21.35 -1.73
CA LEU A 11 2.65 20.09 -1.76
C LEU A 11 2.79 19.12 -0.57
N ALA A 12 1.96 19.31 0.47
CA ALA A 12 1.33 18.22 1.23
C ALA A 12 0.35 18.81 2.26
N ALA A 13 -0.87 19.16 1.86
CA ALA A 13 -1.98 19.22 2.80
C ALA A 13 -2.57 17.80 2.95
N PRO A 14 -3.34 17.49 4.00
CA PRO A 14 -3.16 17.77 5.43
C PRO A 14 -3.36 16.47 6.25
N VAL A 15 -2.52 16.17 7.24
CA VAL A 15 -2.89 15.14 8.23
C VAL A 15 -2.66 15.66 9.64
N LEU A 16 -3.39 16.75 9.96
CA LEU A 16 -3.58 17.24 11.32
C LEU A 16 -5.02 16.94 11.81
N SER A 17 -5.59 15.82 11.38
CA SER A 17 -6.92 15.36 11.82
C SER A 17 -6.93 13.86 12.08
N ALA A 18 -6.21 13.44 13.12
CA ALA A 18 -6.47 12.20 13.84
C ALA A 18 -6.56 12.54 15.34
N CYS A 19 -7.58 13.33 15.67
CA CYS A 19 -8.03 13.55 17.04
C CYS A 19 -9.01 12.43 17.37
N GLY A 20 -8.61 11.49 18.23
CA GLY A 20 -9.48 10.63 19.03
C GLY A 20 -10.44 9.72 18.27
N SER A 21 -9.99 8.51 17.97
CA SER A 21 -10.75 7.25 18.06
C SER A 21 -9.75 6.11 17.90
N ASP A 22 -9.95 5.03 18.64
CA ASP A 22 -9.09 3.84 18.72
C ASP A 22 -9.17 2.99 17.41
N GLU A 23 -9.10 3.64 16.25
CA GLU A 23 -9.16 2.97 14.95
C GLU A 23 -7.75 2.65 14.46
N PRO A 24 -7.48 1.40 14.04
CA PRO A 24 -6.16 1.00 13.56
C PRO A 24 -5.81 1.77 12.29
N ALA A 25 -4.60 2.34 12.25
CA ALA A 25 -4.10 3.17 11.17
C ALA A 25 -4.28 2.49 9.80
N ALA A 26 -4.77 3.26 8.83
CA ALA A 26 -4.99 2.78 7.48
C ALA A 26 -3.67 2.28 6.85
N VAL A 27 -3.69 1.08 6.27
CA VAL A 27 -2.56 0.55 5.51
C VAL A 27 -2.28 1.48 4.34
N THR A 28 -1.02 1.91 4.21
CA THR A 28 -0.58 2.82 3.16
C THR A 28 0.19 2.08 2.07
N GLN A 29 0.40 2.74 0.93
CA GLN A 29 1.23 2.21 -0.16
C GLN A 29 2.64 1.89 0.31
N ALA A 30 3.22 2.78 1.13
CA ALA A 30 4.57 2.63 1.64
C ALA A 30 4.70 1.38 2.54
N GLU A 31 3.71 1.15 3.42
CA GLU A 31 3.69 -0.05 4.27
C GLU A 31 3.53 -1.33 3.44
N LEU A 32 2.68 -1.29 2.41
CA LEU A 32 2.45 -2.43 1.52
C LEU A 32 3.70 -2.75 0.68
N SER A 33 4.34 -1.74 0.11
CA SER A 33 5.61 -1.89 -0.62
C SER A 33 6.72 -2.42 0.29
N LYS A 34 6.85 -1.87 1.50
CA LYS A 34 7.82 -2.34 2.49
C LYS A 34 7.60 -3.81 2.83
N SER A 35 6.37 -4.22 3.09
CA SER A 35 6.02 -5.63 3.34
C SER A 35 6.37 -6.53 2.16
N LEU A 36 6.05 -6.12 0.93
CA LEU A 36 6.38 -6.88 -0.28
C LEU A 36 7.90 -7.06 -0.44
N GLN A 37 8.68 -6.02 -0.15
CA GLN A 37 10.15 -6.09 -0.14
C GLN A 37 10.66 -7.04 0.93
N ASP A 38 10.09 -6.97 2.15
CA ASP A 38 10.45 -7.86 3.26
C ASP A 38 10.09 -9.32 2.98
N LYS A 39 9.07 -9.58 2.14
CA LYS A 39 8.68 -10.90 1.63
C LYS A 39 9.54 -11.39 0.45
N GLY A 40 10.53 -10.61 0.01
CA GLY A 40 11.53 -11.02 -0.99
C GLY A 40 11.47 -10.26 -2.32
N LEU A 41 10.52 -9.33 -2.50
CA LEU A 41 10.43 -8.51 -3.70
C LEU A 41 11.47 -7.39 -3.66
N SER A 42 12.73 -7.75 -3.91
CA SER A 42 13.90 -6.90 -3.64
C SER A 42 13.99 -5.62 -4.50
N ASN A 43 13.22 -5.54 -5.57
CA ASN A 43 13.19 -4.35 -6.42
C ASN A 43 12.15 -3.35 -5.89
N PRO A 44 12.58 -2.17 -5.41
CA PRO A 44 11.67 -1.19 -4.80
C PRO A 44 10.65 -0.63 -5.78
N ALA A 45 11.01 -0.42 -7.06
CA ALA A 45 10.07 0.08 -8.06
C ALA A 45 8.99 -0.97 -8.39
N LEU A 46 9.36 -2.24 -8.44
CA LEU A 46 8.42 -3.35 -8.58
C LEU A 46 7.49 -3.44 -7.37
N ALA A 47 8.03 -3.30 -6.15
CA ALA A 47 7.25 -3.34 -4.92
C ALA A 47 6.29 -2.16 -4.78
N ASP A 48 6.72 -0.95 -5.13
CA ASP A 48 5.87 0.25 -5.14
C ASP A 48 4.74 0.13 -6.16
N CYS A 49 5.03 -0.38 -7.36
CA CYS A 49 4.03 -0.65 -8.39
C CYS A 49 3.01 -1.69 -7.92
N ALA A 50 3.49 -2.81 -7.36
CA ALA A 50 2.62 -3.85 -6.82
C ALA A 50 1.72 -3.33 -5.70
N ALA A 51 2.29 -2.55 -4.78
CA ALA A 51 1.55 -1.93 -3.70
C ALA A 51 0.44 -1.00 -4.21
N GLN A 52 0.72 -0.21 -5.24
CA GLN A 52 -0.26 0.68 -5.85
C GLN A 52 -1.41 -0.11 -6.48
N VAL A 53 -1.13 -1.20 -7.20
CA VAL A 53 -2.18 -2.02 -7.82
C VAL A 53 -3.10 -2.64 -6.77
N PHE A 54 -2.59 -3.06 -5.63
CA PHE A 54 -3.43 -3.59 -4.54
C PHE A 54 -4.35 -2.52 -3.95
N LEU A 55 -3.86 -1.29 -3.75
CA LEU A 55 -4.71 -0.18 -3.30
C LEU A 55 -5.78 0.18 -4.34
N ASP A 56 -5.39 0.25 -5.61
CA ASP A 56 -6.27 0.60 -6.72
C ASP A 56 -7.32 -0.50 -7.00
N SER A 57 -7.05 -1.75 -6.59
CA SER A 57 -8.00 -2.86 -6.73
C SER A 57 -9.25 -2.72 -5.86
N GLY A 58 -9.25 -1.76 -4.92
CA GLY A 58 -10.36 -1.51 -3.99
C GLY A 58 -10.48 -2.58 -2.90
N MET A 59 -9.37 -3.22 -2.53
CA MET A 59 -9.32 -4.14 -1.38
C MET A 59 -9.73 -3.43 -0.10
N SER A 60 -10.33 -4.18 0.83
CA SER A 60 -10.60 -3.67 2.16
C SER A 60 -9.31 -3.39 2.94
N GLN A 61 -9.37 -2.47 3.91
CA GLN A 61 -8.24 -2.19 4.79
C GLN A 61 -7.81 -3.41 5.60
N ASP A 62 -8.76 -4.29 5.97
CA ASP A 62 -8.46 -5.54 6.68
C ASP A 62 -7.72 -6.53 5.77
N GLY A 63 -8.14 -6.67 4.51
CA GLY A 63 -7.42 -7.49 3.54
C GLY A 63 -6.02 -6.96 3.23
N LEU A 64 -5.86 -5.64 3.13
CA LEU A 64 -4.53 -5.01 3.00
C LEU A 64 -3.68 -5.25 4.26
N ARG A 65 -4.30 -5.30 5.44
CA ARG A 65 -3.62 -5.57 6.72
C ARG A 65 -3.11 -7.01 6.81
N VAL A 66 -3.83 -7.96 6.22
CA VAL A 66 -3.35 -9.33 5.98
C VAL A 66 -2.13 -9.33 5.06
N MET A 67 -2.15 -8.56 3.98
CA MET A 67 -1.04 -8.48 3.02
C MET A 67 0.22 -7.83 3.61
N VAL A 68 0.10 -6.83 4.49
CA VAL A 68 1.25 -6.26 5.21
C VAL A 68 1.73 -7.10 6.38
N SER A 69 0.92 -8.04 6.85
CA SER A 69 1.32 -8.88 7.97
C SER A 69 2.43 -9.86 7.56
N ASN A 70 3.56 -9.76 8.24
CA ASN A 70 4.68 -10.70 8.12
C ASN A 70 4.66 -11.79 9.20
N SER A 71 3.74 -11.70 10.15
CA SER A 71 3.67 -12.58 11.32
C SER A 71 2.48 -13.53 11.33
N GLN A 72 1.63 -13.50 10.30
CA GLN A 72 0.47 -14.40 10.22
C GLN A 72 0.92 -15.80 9.79
N THR A 73 0.69 -16.78 10.65
CA THR A 73 0.82 -18.20 10.36
C THR A 73 -0.46 -18.70 9.69
N GLY A 74 -0.41 -18.98 8.39
CA GLY A 74 -1.55 -19.43 7.57
C GLY A 74 -1.41 -18.99 6.12
N ASP A 75 -2.27 -19.49 5.23
CA ASP A 75 -2.35 -18.97 3.86
C ASP A 75 -3.06 -17.61 3.89
N PRO A 76 -2.43 -16.51 3.41
CA PRO A 76 -3.09 -15.22 3.30
C PRO A 76 -4.44 -15.28 2.56
N ALA A 77 -4.58 -16.22 1.61
CA ALA A 77 -5.84 -16.43 0.88
C ALA A 77 -6.98 -16.94 1.78
N GLU A 78 -6.68 -17.70 2.83
CA GLU A 78 -7.68 -18.18 3.81
C GLU A 78 -8.09 -17.08 4.80
N LEU A 79 -7.22 -16.08 4.99
CA LEU A 79 -7.43 -14.94 5.89
C LEU A 79 -8.11 -13.76 5.17
N LEU A 80 -8.08 -13.76 3.84
CA LEU A 80 -8.80 -12.80 3.00
C LEU A 80 -10.26 -13.21 2.87
N GLY A 81 -11.17 -12.24 3.00
CA GLY A 81 -12.58 -12.46 2.65
C GLY A 81 -12.74 -12.76 1.15
N GLU A 82 -13.82 -13.45 0.78
CA GLU A 82 -14.11 -13.84 -0.62
C GLU A 82 -14.01 -12.67 -1.62
N GLN A 83 -14.48 -11.49 -1.21
CA GLN A 83 -14.43 -10.28 -2.03
C GLN A 83 -13.00 -9.77 -2.29
N ASP A 84 -12.11 -9.92 -1.31
CA ASP A 84 -10.73 -9.47 -1.43
C ASP A 84 -9.85 -10.52 -2.10
N ALA A 85 -10.14 -11.82 -1.95
CA ALA A 85 -9.44 -12.89 -2.66
C ALA A 85 -9.55 -12.74 -4.19
N ALA A 86 -10.74 -12.38 -4.70
CA ALA A 86 -10.93 -12.10 -6.12
C ALA A 86 -10.14 -10.87 -6.58
N LYS A 87 -10.10 -9.80 -5.76
CA LYS A 87 -9.35 -8.57 -6.06
C LYS A 87 -7.84 -8.81 -6.03
N VAL A 88 -7.34 -9.62 -5.09
CA VAL A 88 -5.93 -10.02 -5.03
C VAL A 88 -5.54 -10.77 -6.30
N SER A 89 -6.36 -11.72 -6.74
CA SER A 89 -6.11 -12.46 -7.98
C SER A 89 -6.06 -11.54 -9.22
N ALA A 90 -7.00 -10.58 -9.30
CA ALA A 90 -7.02 -9.58 -10.36
C ALA A 90 -5.81 -8.62 -10.28
N ALA A 91 -5.46 -8.17 -9.08
CA ALA A 91 -4.31 -7.33 -8.80
C ALA A 91 -3.01 -8.02 -9.21
N GLN A 92 -2.80 -9.28 -8.83
CA GLN A 92 -1.63 -10.07 -9.23
C GLN A 92 -1.50 -10.19 -10.75
N SER A 93 -2.62 -10.44 -11.45
CA SER A 93 -2.63 -10.49 -12.92
C SER A 93 -2.21 -9.15 -13.54
N LYS A 94 -2.60 -8.03 -12.93
CA LYS A 94 -2.24 -6.69 -13.38
C LYS A 94 -0.80 -6.33 -13.03
N ILE A 95 -0.31 -6.72 -11.86
CA ILE A 95 1.11 -6.60 -11.46
C ILE A 95 2.02 -7.34 -12.43
N ALA A 96 1.63 -8.56 -12.83
CA ALA A 96 2.38 -9.34 -13.80
C ALA A 96 2.42 -8.69 -15.20
N GLN A 97 1.40 -7.92 -15.58
CA GLN A 97 1.36 -7.22 -16.87
C GLN A 97 2.10 -5.88 -16.83
N ASP A 98 1.88 -5.11 -15.77
CA ASP A 98 2.27 -3.70 -15.69
C ASP A 98 3.59 -3.52 -14.93
N CYS A 99 3.81 -4.29 -13.86
CA CYS A 99 4.93 -4.09 -12.95
C CYS A 99 6.14 -5.00 -13.25
N VAL A 100 5.95 -6.19 -13.84
CA VAL A 100 7.06 -7.14 -14.10
C VAL A 100 8.19 -6.52 -14.94
N ARG A 101 7.86 -5.55 -15.79
CA ARG A 101 8.82 -4.82 -16.63
C ARG A 101 9.78 -3.94 -15.82
N LEU A 102 9.41 -3.59 -14.59
CA LEU A 102 10.23 -2.81 -13.66
C LEU A 102 11.23 -3.67 -12.88
N GLY A 103 11.03 -5.00 -12.90
CA GLY A 103 11.83 -5.98 -12.16
C GLY A 103 13.07 -6.52 -12.89
N GLY A 104 13.28 -6.13 -14.15
CA GLY A 104 14.36 -6.61 -15.02
C GLY A 104 15.60 -5.73 -15.03
#